data_AF-A0AAN5BUK2-F1
#
_entry.id   AF-A0AAN5BUK2-F1
#
_cell.length_a   1.000
_cell.length_b   1.000
_cell.length_c   1.000
_cell.angle_alpha   90.00
_cell.angle_beta   90.00
_cell.angle_gamma   90.00
#
_symmetry.space_group_name_H-M   'P 1'
#
loop_
_entity.id
_entity.type
_entity.pdbx_description
1 polymer ?
#
loop_
_entity_poly.entity_id
_entity_poly.type
_entity_poly.pdbx_seq_one_letter_code
_entity_poly.pdbx_strand_id
1 'polypeptide(L)'
;MHVQAFILHSCGLTDGVYFQAARIPEGWTCDPGYLQRFFRPGTGRRDMAQYYGLTDPTLVLMETPDTGSMGYIIFSGGRYYGGDLMSDYMFEITRPTTFPEILRAIDEQDFRGLRKKKIKPAMEE
;
A
#
# COMPACT_ATOMS: atom_id res chain seq x y z
N MET A 1 0.96 -9.74 16.06
CA MET A 1 2.33 -10.16 15.70
C MET A 1 2.50 -10.54 14.21
N HIS A 2 1.43 -10.76 13.42
CA HIS A 2 1.55 -11.17 12.01
C HIS A 2 1.86 -10.03 11.01
N VAL A 3 1.44 -8.79 11.30
CA VAL A 3 1.52 -7.67 10.34
C VAL A 3 2.96 -7.17 10.12
N GLN A 4 3.76 -7.04 11.17
CA GLN A 4 5.17 -6.64 11.05
C GLN A 4 6.00 -7.66 10.28
N ALA A 5 5.81 -8.95 10.55
CA ALA A 5 6.49 -10.02 9.82
C ALA A 5 6.14 -10.00 8.33
N PHE A 6 4.87 -9.72 7.99
CA PHE A 6 4.44 -9.59 6.60
C PHE A 6 5.06 -8.38 5.88
N ILE A 7 5.10 -7.21 6.52
CA ILE A 7 5.73 -6.01 5.93
C ILE A 7 7.25 -6.21 5.79
N LEU A 8 7.91 -6.74 6.82
CA LEU A 8 9.35 -7.02 6.79
C LEU A 8 9.69 -8.07 5.73
N HIS A 9 8.92 -9.15 5.62
CA HIS A 9 9.11 -10.18 4.60
C HIS A 9 8.86 -9.63 3.19
N SER A 10 7.80 -8.82 3.02
CA SER A 10 7.43 -8.24 1.72
C SER A 10 8.44 -7.21 1.23
N CYS A 11 9.11 -6.50 2.13
CA CYS A 11 10.21 -5.59 1.81
C CYS A 11 11.61 -6.22 1.83
N GLY A 12 11.72 -7.54 2.05
CA GLY A 12 13.01 -8.23 2.06
C GLY A 12 13.90 -7.91 3.27
N LEU A 13 13.32 -7.51 4.41
CA LEU A 13 14.02 -7.08 5.63
C LEU A 13 14.28 -8.23 6.64
N THR A 14 14.22 -9.49 6.23
CA THR A 14 14.48 -10.63 7.12
C THR A 14 15.60 -11.53 6.60
N ASP A 15 16.65 -11.68 7.43
CA ASP A 15 17.68 -12.72 7.45
C ASP A 15 18.12 -13.32 6.10
N GLY A 16 19.07 -12.65 5.44
CA GLY A 16 20.19 -13.31 4.74
C GLY A 16 19.90 -14.18 3.51
N VAL A 17 18.65 -14.28 3.04
CA VAL A 17 18.32 -15.01 1.81
C VAL A 17 17.59 -14.07 0.86
N TYR A 18 18.33 -13.59 -0.15
CA TYR A 18 17.85 -12.71 -1.21
C TYR A 18 16.80 -13.41 -2.10
N PHE A 19 15.53 -13.45 -1.66
CA PHE A 19 14.42 -13.30 -2.60
C PHE A 19 14.63 -11.93 -3.25
N GLN A 20 14.54 -11.80 -4.59
CA GLN A 20 14.73 -10.51 -5.28
C GLN A 20 13.88 -9.42 -4.62
N ALA A 21 14.47 -8.69 -3.68
CA ALA A 21 13.82 -7.62 -2.97
C ALA A 21 13.73 -6.50 -4.00
N ALA A 22 12.54 -6.32 -4.57
CA ALA A 22 12.30 -5.17 -5.43
C ALA A 22 12.70 -3.93 -4.64
N ARG A 23 13.55 -3.10 -5.25
CA ARG A 23 14.03 -1.86 -4.65
C ARG A 23 12.82 -1.01 -4.29
N ILE A 24 12.82 -0.41 -3.10
CA ILE A 24 11.79 0.56 -2.74
C ILE A 24 11.93 1.77 -3.66
N PRO A 25 10.85 2.18 -4.37
CA PRO A 25 10.90 3.32 -5.27
C PRO A 25 11.38 4.59 -4.56
N GLU A 26 12.08 5.46 -5.30
CA GLU A 26 12.51 6.75 -4.75
C GLU A 26 11.31 7.58 -4.30
N GLY A 27 11.39 8.16 -3.10
CA GLY A 27 10.27 8.91 -2.51
C GLY A 27 9.17 8.03 -1.91
N TRP A 28 9.36 6.72 -1.82
CA TRP A 28 8.45 5.78 -1.16
C TRP A 28 9.11 5.11 0.05
N THR A 29 8.30 4.64 0.99
CA THR A 29 8.74 3.89 2.16
C THR A 29 7.82 2.73 2.48
N CYS A 30 8.42 1.65 2.95
CA CYS A 30 7.72 0.53 3.58
C CYS A 30 8.18 0.29 5.02
N ASP A 31 8.89 1.25 5.63
CA ASP A 31 9.34 1.13 7.01
C ASP A 31 8.14 0.94 7.95
N PRO A 32 8.00 -0.20 8.64
CA PRO A 32 6.81 -0.48 9.43
C PRO A 32 6.65 0.50 10.60
N GLY A 33 7.75 1.06 11.12
CA GLY A 33 7.70 2.08 12.18
C GLY A 33 7.06 3.38 11.68
N TYR A 34 7.40 3.77 10.46
CA TYR A 34 6.84 4.92 9.75
C TYR A 34 5.38 4.68 9.39
N LEU A 35 5.06 3.57 8.70
CA LEU A 35 3.70 3.24 8.26
C LEU A 35 2.72 3.17 9.45
N GLN A 36 3.14 2.61 10.59
CA GLN A 36 2.32 2.54 11.81
C GLN A 36 1.97 3.89 12.42
N ARG A 37 2.71 4.97 12.12
CA ARG A 37 2.34 6.33 12.56
C ARG A 37 1.16 6.87 11.76
N PHE A 38 1.01 6.43 10.52
CA PHE A 38 0.01 6.91 9.57
C PHE A 38 -1.22 6.00 9.43
N PHE A 39 -1.21 4.82 10.05
CA PHE A 39 -2.29 3.83 9.90
C PHE A 39 -2.82 3.31 11.25
N ARG A 40 -3.08 4.23 12.19
CA ARG A 40 -3.66 3.93 13.51
C ARG A 40 -5.20 4.01 13.47
N PRO A 41 -5.93 3.33 14.37
CA PRO A 41 -7.36 3.57 14.55
C PRO A 41 -7.66 5.06 14.78
N GLY A 42 -8.69 5.60 14.11
CA GLY A 42 -9.04 7.03 14.15
C GLY A 42 -8.15 7.92 13.29
N THR A 43 -7.39 7.34 12.35
CA THR A 43 -6.68 8.10 11.32
C THR A 43 -7.39 7.93 9.99
N GLY A 44 -7.49 9.01 9.21
CA GLY A 44 -8.30 9.05 7.98
C GLY A 44 -8.04 7.91 6.99
N ARG A 45 -6.83 7.34 6.95
CA ARG A 45 -6.49 6.21 6.04
C ARG A 45 -7.15 4.89 6.43
N ARG A 46 -7.15 4.56 7.73
CA ARG A 46 -7.75 3.32 8.21
C ARG A 46 -9.27 3.41 8.14
N ASP A 47 -9.80 4.59 8.46
CA ASP A 47 -11.23 4.87 8.41
C ASP A 47 -11.73 4.84 6.95
N MET A 48 -10.96 5.38 6.00
CA MET A 48 -11.23 5.27 4.56
C MET A 48 -11.21 3.82 4.07
N ALA A 49 -10.20 3.02 4.44
CA ALA A 49 -10.17 1.61 4.05
C ALA A 49 -11.42 0.85 4.54
N GLN A 50 -11.87 1.13 5.76
CA GLN A 50 -13.10 0.55 6.31
C GLN A 50 -14.36 1.08 5.61
N TYR A 51 -14.40 2.37 5.27
CA TYR A 51 -15.47 2.99 4.47
C TYR A 51 -15.65 2.30 3.11
N TYR A 52 -14.55 1.81 2.53
CA TYR A 52 -14.53 1.01 1.29
C TYR A 52 -14.73 -0.50 1.52
N GLY A 53 -15.06 -0.93 2.74
CA GLY A 53 -15.34 -2.33 3.08
C GLY A 53 -14.11 -3.22 3.19
N LEU A 54 -12.89 -2.65 3.24
CA LEU A 54 -11.67 -3.43 3.43
C LEU A 54 -11.59 -3.93 4.88
N THR A 55 -11.40 -5.25 5.03
CA THR A 55 -11.29 -5.90 6.34
C THR A 55 -9.82 -6.13 6.69
N ASP A 56 -9.47 -5.88 7.95
CA ASP A 56 -8.08 -5.91 8.45
C ASP A 56 -7.04 -5.25 7.52
N PRO A 57 -7.27 -4.00 7.08
CA PRO A 57 -6.36 -3.37 6.13
C PRO A 57 -5.00 -3.13 6.76
N THR A 58 -3.94 -3.38 5.99
CA THR A 58 -2.55 -3.11 6.36
C THR A 58 -1.94 -2.14 5.35
N LEU A 59 -1.46 -0.99 5.80
CA LEU A 59 -0.63 -0.11 4.97
C LEU A 59 0.73 -0.78 4.75
N VAL A 60 1.13 -0.96 3.49
CA VAL A 60 2.37 -1.67 3.10
C VAL A 60 3.36 -0.79 2.34
N LEU A 61 2.91 0.31 1.74
CA LEU A 61 3.76 1.26 1.03
C LEU A 61 3.14 2.66 1.08
N MET A 62 3.96 3.70 1.19
CA MET A 62 3.52 5.08 1.28
C MET A 62 4.57 6.03 0.70
N GLU A 63 4.14 7.07 0.00
CA GLU A 63 5.01 8.18 -0.39
C GLU A 63 5.48 8.99 0.80
N THR A 64 6.75 9.37 0.80
CA THR A 64 7.30 10.29 1.79
C THR A 64 6.78 11.71 1.53
N PRO A 65 6.48 12.50 2.58
CA PRO A 65 5.94 13.85 2.47
C PRO A 65 6.77 14.81 1.61
N ASP A 66 8.07 14.54 1.48
CA ASP A 66 9.03 15.34 0.70
C ASP A 66 8.68 15.39 -0.80
N THR A 67 7.84 14.46 -1.28
CA THR A 67 7.38 14.40 -2.68
C THR A 67 6.22 15.36 -2.98
N GLY A 68 5.55 15.91 -1.96
CA GLY A 68 4.33 16.70 -2.12
C GLY A 68 3.10 15.91 -2.59
N SER A 69 3.26 14.60 -2.80
CA SER A 69 2.20 13.63 -3.11
C SER A 69 2.04 12.68 -1.91
N MET A 70 0.87 12.06 -1.79
CA MET A 70 0.55 11.21 -0.64
C MET A 70 -0.13 9.90 -1.06
N GLY A 71 0.43 9.29 -2.11
CA GLY A 71 0.09 7.96 -2.58
C GLY A 71 0.36 6.89 -1.53
N TYR A 72 -0.48 5.87 -1.50
CA TYR A 72 -0.32 4.74 -0.59
C TYR A 72 -0.86 3.44 -1.16
N ILE A 73 -0.31 2.31 -0.69
CA ILE A 73 -0.76 0.94 -0.99
C ILE A 73 -1.18 0.22 0.30
N ILE A 74 -2.37 -0.38 0.28
CA ILE A 74 -2.93 -1.21 1.34
C ILE A 74 -3.02 -2.66 0.86
N PHE A 75 -2.69 -3.58 1.75
CA PHE A 75 -3.01 -5.00 1.60
C PHE A 75 -4.22 -5.36 2.47
N SER A 76 -5.22 -6.02 1.87
CA SER A 76 -6.41 -6.51 2.57
C SER A 76 -6.96 -7.73 1.83
N GLY A 77 -7.35 -8.77 2.55
CA GLY A 77 -8.02 -9.94 1.97
C GLY A 77 -7.25 -10.63 0.83
N GLY A 78 -5.92 -10.59 0.83
CA GLY A 78 -5.10 -11.18 -0.25
C GLY A 78 -4.91 -10.29 -1.49
N ARG A 79 -5.35 -9.03 -1.44
CA ARG A 79 -5.31 -8.09 -2.59
C ARG A 79 -4.66 -6.78 -2.20
N TYR A 80 -4.18 -6.06 -3.22
CA TYR A 80 -3.60 -4.74 -3.07
C TYR A 80 -4.56 -3.66 -3.55
N TYR A 81 -4.61 -2.58 -2.79
CA TYR A 81 -5.44 -1.42 -3.04
C TYR A 81 -4.55 -0.18 -2.98
N GLY A 82 -4.87 0.80 -3.81
CA GLY A 82 -4.16 2.08 -3.82
C GLY A 82 -5.12 3.24 -3.64
N GLY A 83 -4.56 4.35 -3.19
CA GLY A 83 -5.25 5.63 -3.09
C GLY A 83 -4.24 6.76 -2.96
N ASP A 84 -4.77 7.97 -2.97
CA ASP A 84 -4.04 9.18 -2.63
C ASP A 84 -4.77 9.86 -1.47
N LEU A 85 -4.04 10.47 -0.53
CA LEU A 85 -4.67 11.07 0.64
C LEU A 85 -5.45 12.35 0.36
N MET A 86 -5.13 13.03 -0.72
CA MET A 86 -5.81 14.25 -1.13
C MET A 86 -7.04 13.95 -1.99
N SER A 87 -7.35 12.66 -2.20
CA SER A 87 -8.46 12.20 -3.01
C SER A 87 -9.31 11.17 -2.27
N ASP A 88 -10.64 11.32 -2.31
CA ASP A 88 -11.57 10.30 -1.80
C ASP A 88 -11.61 9.03 -2.67
N TYR A 89 -10.65 8.84 -3.57
CA TYR A 89 -10.61 7.79 -4.56
C TYR A 89 -9.75 6.60 -4.10
N MET A 90 -10.36 5.42 -4.03
CA MET A 90 -9.66 4.15 -3.83
C MET A 90 -9.88 3.21 -5.02
N PHE A 91 -8.87 2.39 -5.30
CA PHE A 91 -8.90 1.40 -6.37
C PHE A 91 -8.23 0.10 -5.95
N GLU A 92 -8.71 -1.01 -6.53
CA GLU A 92 -8.03 -2.31 -6.48
C GLU A 92 -6.95 -2.36 -7.56
N ILE A 93 -5.76 -2.83 -7.19
CA ILE A 93 -4.70 -3.15 -8.15
C ILE A 93 -4.96 -4.57 -8.64
N THR A 94 -5.40 -4.67 -9.89
CA THR A 94 -5.74 -5.95 -10.52
C THR A 94 -4.55 -6.59 -11.21
N ARG A 95 -3.56 -5.79 -11.65
CA ARG A 95 -2.23 -6.24 -12.10
C ARG A 95 -1.17 -5.15 -11.88
N PRO A 96 0.07 -5.54 -11.50
CA PRO A 96 0.46 -6.88 -11.04
C PRO A 96 -0.17 -7.22 -9.68
N THR A 97 -0.19 -8.50 -9.30
CA THR A 97 -0.85 -8.98 -8.07
C THR A 97 0.13 -9.33 -6.94
N THR A 98 1.44 -9.21 -7.19
CA THR A 98 2.49 -9.47 -6.21
C THR A 98 3.16 -8.16 -5.79
N PHE A 99 3.54 -8.04 -4.52
CA PHE A 99 4.15 -6.82 -4.00
C PHE A 99 5.44 -6.40 -4.72
N PRO A 100 6.40 -7.31 -5.00
CA PRO A 100 7.63 -6.92 -5.70
C PRO A 100 7.38 -6.37 -7.10
N GLU A 101 6.41 -6.93 -7.83
CA GLU A 101 6.05 -6.42 -9.16
C GLU A 101 5.30 -5.09 -9.08
N ILE A 102 4.52 -4.87 -8.02
CA ILE A 102 3.89 -3.57 -7.75
C ILE A 102 4.96 -2.52 -7.47
N LEU A 103 5.98 -2.83 -6.66
CA LEU A 103 7.11 -1.93 -6.41
C LEU A 103 7.83 -1.57 -7.70
N ARG A 104 8.14 -2.56 -8.55
CA ARG A 104 8.75 -2.32 -9.86
C ARG A 104 7.88 -1.41 -10.75
N ALA A 105 6.57 -1.67 -10.81
CA ALA A 105 5.67 -0.86 -11.63
C ALA A 105 5.58 0.60 -11.14
N ILE A 106 5.61 0.82 -9.81
CA ILE A 106 5.65 2.14 -9.21
C ILE A 106 6.99 2.83 -9.49
N ASP A 107 8.12 2.13 -9.37
CA ASP A 107 9.45 2.67 -9.66
C ASP A 107 9.59 3.14 -11.13
N GLU A 108 9.05 2.36 -12.06
CA GLU A 108 9.17 2.64 -13.49
C GLU A 108 8.19 3.70 -14.00
N GLN A 109 6.94 3.68 -13.50
CA GLN A 109 5.83 4.42 -14.10
C GLN A 109 4.81 4.96 -13.08
N ASP A 110 5.13 4.95 -11.79
CA ASP A 110 4.20 5.33 -10.72
C ASP A 110 2.91 4.47 -10.80
N PHE A 111 1.79 4.97 -10.30
CA PHE A 111 0.48 4.38 -10.47
C PHE A 111 0.08 4.16 -11.93
N ARG A 112 0.72 4.79 -12.93
CA ARG A 112 0.41 4.55 -14.36
C ARG A 112 0.84 3.15 -14.81
N GLY A 113 1.83 2.56 -14.16
CA GLY A 113 2.27 1.17 -14.42
C GLY A 113 1.28 0.11 -13.93
N LEU A 114 0.22 0.50 -13.21
CA LEU A 114 -0.73 -0.43 -12.60
C LEU A 114 -2.04 -0.52 -13.39
N ARG A 115 -2.55 -1.75 -13.54
CA ARG A 115 -3.93 -1.96 -13.96
C ARG A 115 -4.85 -1.87 -12.75
N LYS A 116 -5.71 -0.85 -12.76
CA LYS A 116 -6.53 -0.45 -11.61
C LYS A 116 -8.01 -0.61 -11.90
N LYS A 117 -8.79 -1.00 -10.88
CA LYS A 117 -10.26 -1.01 -10.91
C LYS A 117 -10.76 -0.10 -9.79
N LYS A 118 -11.52 0.94 -10.13
CA LYS A 118 -12.20 1.78 -9.12
C LYS A 118 -13.11 0.89 -8.27
N ILE A 119 -13.03 1.06 -6.96
CA ILE A 119 -13.98 0.46 -6.02
C ILE A 119 -14.95 1.53 -5.53
N LYS A 120 -16.13 1.11 -5.07
CA LYS A 120 -17.14 1.99 -4.49
C LYS A 120 -17.11 1.88 -2.97
N PRO A 121 -17.53 2.92 -2.25
CA PRO A 121 -17.77 2.82 -0.82
C PRO A 121 -18.73 1.69 -0.48
N ALA A 122 -18.54 1.04 0.66
CA ALA A 122 -19.41 -0.03 1.13
C ALA A 122 -20.79 0.49 1.60
N MET A 123 -20.95 1.79 1.79
CA MET A 123 -22.19 2.43 2.26
C MET A 123 -23.05 3.07 1.15
N GLU A 124 -22.67 2.93 -0.12
CA GLU A 124 -23.53 3.25 -1.27
C GLU A 124 -24.17 1.95 -1.78
N GLU A 125 -25.33 1.59 -1.21
CA GLU A 125 -26.27 0.62 -1.79
C GLU A 125 -27.30 1.31 -2.67
#